data_AF-A0A3L8BQ75-F1
#
_entry.id   AF-A0A3L8BQ75-F1
#
_cell.length_a   1.000
_cell.length_b   1.000
_cell.length_c   1.000
_cell.angle_alpha   90.00
_cell.angle_beta   90.00
_cell.angle_gamma   90.00
#
_symmetry.space_group_name_H-M   'P 1'
#
loop_
_entity.id
_entity.type
_entity.pdbx_description
1 polymer ?
#
loop_
_entity_poly.entity_id
_entity_poly.type
_entity_poly.pdbx_seq_one_letter_code
_entity_poly.pdbx_strand_id
1 'polypeptide(L)'
;MAIDIEKLLQGNRRSLAKAITLTESKLDHHRDEAQSLLEHILPHTGRSIRIGITGIPGVGKSTFIEAFGLHLIRQGHKVAVLAVDPSSPITGGSILGDKTRMEILSQQENAFIRPSPSGGALGGVAQKTREAMLLCEAAGYDVILVETVGVGQSEYEVAGMVDFFLVLMLPNAGDELQGIKKGILELADAIAVNKADGSNRILAQQTQRHYQNALGILQHNSFWHPEVVLCSALENGNIDTIWKMITDYKLKSQEVGHFEHNRAIQNKEWMWRLVHELIDRRLKRDQAARELCNDMQLKVTRGETTPYIAAHRIVESI
;
A
#
# COMPACT_ATOMS: atom_id res chain seq x y z
N MET A 1 -9.31 -24.76 -3.86
CA MET A 1 -9.70 -24.54 -5.28
C MET A 1 -8.42 -24.67 -6.09
N ALA A 2 -8.14 -25.78 -6.79
CA ALA A 2 -6.78 -26.06 -7.26
C ALA A 2 -6.18 -24.91 -8.11
N ILE A 3 -5.21 -24.19 -7.52
CA ILE A 3 -4.43 -23.16 -8.18
C ILE A 3 -3.31 -23.86 -8.95
N ASP A 4 -3.22 -23.60 -10.26
CA ASP A 4 -2.14 -24.08 -11.09
C ASP A 4 -0.92 -23.16 -10.91
N ILE A 5 0.01 -23.59 -10.06
CA ILE A 5 1.21 -22.80 -9.70
C ILE A 5 2.08 -22.58 -10.91
N GLU A 6 2.24 -23.58 -11.79
CA GLU A 6 3.08 -23.46 -12.97
C GLU A 6 2.53 -22.39 -13.91
N LYS A 7 1.21 -22.39 -14.16
CA LYS A 7 0.58 -21.31 -14.94
C LYS A 7 0.70 -19.95 -14.26
N LEU A 8 0.61 -19.88 -12.94
CA LEU A 8 0.80 -18.63 -12.19
C LEU A 8 2.22 -18.08 -12.44
N LEU A 9 3.24 -18.92 -12.29
CA LEU A 9 4.64 -18.54 -12.52
C LEU A 9 4.94 -18.17 -13.99
N GLN A 10 4.17 -18.72 -14.93
CA GLN A 10 4.21 -18.32 -16.35
C GLN A 10 3.45 -17.01 -16.64
N GLY A 11 2.90 -16.34 -15.62
CA GLY A 11 2.20 -15.05 -15.75
C GLY A 11 0.74 -15.16 -16.21
N ASN A 12 0.11 -16.32 -16.05
CA ASN A 12 -1.29 -16.50 -16.43
C ASN A 12 -2.23 -15.66 -15.54
N ARG A 13 -2.82 -14.60 -16.13
CA ARG A 13 -3.72 -13.66 -15.42
C ARG A 13 -4.89 -14.32 -14.70
N ARG A 14 -5.46 -15.39 -15.27
CA ARG A 14 -6.59 -16.10 -14.65
C ARG A 14 -6.16 -16.87 -13.41
N SER A 15 -4.97 -17.49 -13.44
CA SER A 15 -4.40 -18.20 -12.30
C SER A 15 -4.01 -17.22 -11.19
N LEU A 16 -3.41 -16.09 -11.55
CA LEU A 16 -3.13 -14.98 -10.61
C LEU A 16 -4.41 -14.47 -9.93
N ALA A 17 -5.46 -14.16 -10.71
CA ALA A 17 -6.73 -13.67 -10.15
C ALA A 17 -7.39 -14.67 -9.19
N LYS A 18 -7.32 -15.98 -9.50
CA LYS A 18 -7.82 -17.03 -8.60
C LYS A 18 -6.98 -17.12 -7.32
N ALA A 19 -5.66 -17.02 -7.42
CA ALA A 19 -4.77 -17.06 -6.27
C ALA A 19 -5.02 -15.89 -5.32
N ILE A 20 -5.20 -14.68 -5.87
CA ILE A 20 -5.58 -13.50 -5.08
C ILE A 20 -6.97 -13.68 -4.47
N THR A 21 -7.92 -14.28 -5.19
CA THR A 21 -9.25 -14.55 -4.61
C THR A 21 -9.17 -15.54 -3.43
N LEU A 22 -8.23 -16.49 -3.49
CA LEU A 22 -7.99 -17.44 -2.40
C LEU A 22 -7.42 -16.74 -1.16
N THR A 23 -6.41 -15.87 -1.31
CA THR A 23 -5.82 -15.09 -0.20
C THR A 23 -6.82 -14.12 0.42
N GLU A 24 -7.74 -13.57 -0.38
CA GLU A 24 -8.77 -12.67 0.11
C GLU A 24 -9.92 -13.37 0.85
N SER A 25 -9.99 -14.71 0.83
CA SER A 25 -11.08 -15.48 1.39
C SER A 25 -11.17 -15.38 2.92
N LYS A 26 -12.41 -15.41 3.45
CA LYS A 26 -12.68 -15.43 4.89
C LYS A 26 -12.81 -16.84 5.47
N LEU A 27 -12.83 -17.87 4.63
CA LEU A 27 -12.95 -19.26 5.05
C LEU A 27 -11.62 -19.78 5.58
N ASP A 28 -11.65 -20.51 6.69
CA ASP A 28 -10.42 -20.91 7.38
C ASP A 28 -9.57 -21.90 6.58
N HIS A 29 -10.18 -22.91 5.96
CA HIS A 29 -9.43 -23.85 5.12
C HIS A 29 -8.78 -23.18 3.90
N HIS A 30 -9.40 -22.12 3.35
CA HIS A 30 -8.79 -21.35 2.26
C HIS A 30 -7.57 -20.55 2.72
N ARG A 31 -7.50 -20.15 4.00
CA ARG A 31 -6.33 -19.46 4.54
C ARG A 31 -5.13 -20.38 4.58
N ASP A 32 -5.31 -21.62 5.06
CA ASP A 32 -4.22 -22.60 5.09
C ASP A 32 -3.75 -22.95 3.66
N GLU A 33 -4.69 -23.13 2.72
CA GLU A 33 -4.39 -23.32 1.29
C GLU A 33 -3.62 -22.10 0.71
N ALA A 34 -4.03 -20.88 1.06
CA ALA A 34 -3.39 -19.65 0.62
C ALA A 34 -1.97 -19.50 1.17
N GLN A 35 -1.76 -19.75 2.46
CA GLN A 35 -0.42 -19.65 3.07
C GLN A 35 0.53 -20.70 2.50
N SER A 36 0.06 -21.93 2.30
CA SER A 36 0.86 -22.96 1.63
C SER A 36 1.23 -22.53 0.20
N LEU A 37 0.29 -21.99 -0.57
CA LEU A 37 0.58 -21.43 -1.91
C LEU A 37 1.63 -20.31 -1.85
N LEU A 38 1.49 -19.37 -0.90
CA LEU A 38 2.42 -18.27 -0.73
C LEU A 38 3.83 -18.78 -0.40
N GLU A 39 3.97 -19.75 0.50
CA GLU A 39 5.26 -20.38 0.82
C GLU A 39 5.93 -20.99 -0.42
N HIS A 40 5.15 -21.68 -1.27
CA HIS A 40 5.68 -22.29 -2.49
C HIS A 40 6.16 -21.26 -3.51
N ILE A 41 5.52 -20.08 -3.61
CA ILE A 41 5.90 -19.05 -4.58
C ILE A 41 6.99 -18.12 -4.08
N LEU A 42 7.28 -18.06 -2.76
CA LEU A 42 8.26 -17.14 -2.17
C LEU A 42 9.60 -17.06 -2.92
N PRO A 43 10.23 -18.18 -3.37
CA PRO A 43 11.48 -18.14 -4.13
C PRO A 43 11.43 -17.35 -5.45
N HIS A 44 10.23 -17.09 -5.96
CA HIS A 44 9.97 -16.36 -7.20
C HIS A 44 9.55 -14.90 -6.94
N THR A 45 9.56 -14.44 -5.69
CA THR A 45 9.15 -13.07 -5.30
C THR A 45 10.34 -12.13 -5.11
N GLY A 46 10.07 -10.85 -4.82
CA GLY A 46 11.08 -9.84 -4.53
C GLY A 46 11.80 -9.23 -5.74
N ARG A 47 11.57 -9.74 -6.97
CA ARG A 47 12.19 -9.22 -8.20
C ARG A 47 11.44 -8.04 -8.83
N SER A 48 10.82 -7.20 -8.00
CA SER A 48 10.08 -6.02 -8.43
C SER A 48 10.57 -4.75 -7.74
N ILE A 49 10.12 -3.60 -8.21
CA ILE A 49 10.06 -2.38 -7.39
C ILE A 49 8.61 -2.13 -6.95
N ARG A 50 8.42 -1.87 -5.66
CA ARG A 50 7.12 -1.62 -5.02
C ARG A 50 7.00 -0.13 -4.74
N ILE A 51 6.00 0.51 -5.32
CA ILE A 51 5.82 1.97 -5.27
C ILE A 51 4.47 2.28 -4.64
N GLY A 52 4.48 2.86 -3.44
CA GLY A 52 3.29 3.40 -2.81
C GLY A 52 2.95 4.77 -3.39
N ILE A 53 1.69 5.00 -3.75
CA ILE A 53 1.24 6.27 -4.32
C ILE A 53 0.06 6.77 -3.48
N THR A 54 0.25 7.94 -2.89
CA THR A 54 -0.79 8.61 -2.10
C THR A 54 -1.02 10.04 -2.57
N GLY A 55 -2.05 10.67 -2.04
CA GLY A 55 -2.40 12.06 -2.27
C GLY A 55 -3.86 12.30 -1.96
N ILE A 56 -4.20 13.56 -1.69
CA ILE A 56 -5.55 13.97 -1.33
C ILE A 56 -6.55 13.67 -2.46
N PRO A 57 -7.85 13.46 -2.15
CA PRO A 57 -8.88 13.37 -3.17
C PRO A 57 -8.83 14.55 -4.16
N GLY A 58 -8.93 14.26 -5.46
CA GLY A 58 -8.89 15.29 -6.51
C GLY A 58 -7.48 15.68 -7.00
N VAL A 59 -6.40 15.15 -6.40
CA VAL A 59 -5.01 15.40 -6.83
C VAL A 59 -4.70 14.88 -8.24
N GLY A 60 -5.56 14.03 -8.80
CA GLY A 60 -5.35 13.38 -10.10
C GLY A 60 -4.58 12.05 -10.01
N LYS A 61 -4.64 11.37 -8.86
CA LYS A 61 -3.92 10.13 -8.58
C LYS A 61 -4.22 9.01 -9.58
N SER A 62 -5.48 8.72 -9.88
CA SER A 62 -5.81 7.64 -10.82
C SER A 62 -5.36 7.98 -12.26
N THR A 63 -5.51 9.23 -12.69
CA THR A 63 -4.97 9.72 -13.97
C THR A 63 -3.44 9.59 -14.01
N PHE A 64 -2.77 9.91 -12.89
CA PHE A 64 -1.32 9.74 -12.78
C PHE A 64 -0.90 8.27 -12.87
N ILE A 65 -1.56 7.37 -12.14
CA ILE A 65 -1.26 5.93 -12.18
C ILE A 65 -1.49 5.36 -13.58
N GLU A 66 -2.56 5.78 -14.28
CA GLU A 66 -2.79 5.38 -15.66
C GLU A 66 -1.67 5.86 -16.60
N ALA A 67 -1.34 7.15 -16.57
CA ALA A 67 -0.27 7.72 -17.40
C ALA A 67 1.10 7.08 -17.10
N PHE A 68 1.42 6.91 -15.82
CA PHE A 68 2.66 6.30 -15.35
C PHE A 68 2.73 4.81 -15.71
N GLY A 69 1.67 4.05 -15.49
CA GLY A 69 1.59 2.64 -15.86
C GLY A 69 1.73 2.43 -17.37
N LEU A 70 1.08 3.26 -18.19
CA LEU A 70 1.23 3.21 -19.64
C LEU A 70 2.64 3.57 -20.09
N HIS A 71 3.28 4.55 -19.45
CA HIS A 71 4.68 4.89 -19.70
C HIS A 71 5.60 3.70 -19.42
N LEU A 72 5.44 3.04 -18.27
CA LEU A 72 6.21 1.86 -17.88
C LEU A 72 6.03 0.69 -18.85
N ILE A 73 4.80 0.42 -19.28
CA ILE A 73 4.52 -0.64 -20.26
C ILE A 73 5.20 -0.36 -21.61
N ARG A 74 5.23 0.90 -22.06
CA ARG A 74 5.99 1.30 -23.26
C ARG A 74 7.50 1.07 -23.12
N GLN A 75 8.02 1.07 -21.90
CA GLN A 75 9.42 0.71 -21.61
C GLN A 75 9.64 -0.80 -21.46
N GLY A 76 8.59 -1.62 -21.59
CA GLY A 76 8.68 -3.08 -21.53
C GLY A 76 8.39 -3.69 -20.15
N HIS A 77 8.00 -2.89 -19.16
CA HIS A 77 7.64 -3.39 -17.83
C HIS A 77 6.27 -4.06 -17.79
N LYS A 78 6.11 -5.00 -16.86
CA LYS A 78 4.81 -5.56 -16.45
C LYS A 78 4.36 -4.91 -15.14
N VAL A 79 3.23 -4.22 -15.19
CA VAL A 79 2.76 -3.34 -14.12
C VAL A 79 1.56 -3.95 -13.41
N ALA A 80 1.65 -4.15 -12.10
CA ALA A 80 0.48 -4.45 -11.26
C ALA A 80 0.06 -3.21 -10.49
N VAL A 81 -1.23 -2.94 -10.41
CA VAL A 81 -1.82 -1.86 -9.60
C VAL A 81 -2.74 -2.46 -8.56
N LEU A 82 -2.43 -2.26 -7.29
CA LEU A 82 -3.18 -2.77 -6.15
C LEU A 82 -3.71 -1.59 -5.32
N ALA A 83 -5.02 -1.50 -5.18
CA ALA A 83 -5.61 -0.45 -4.36
C ALA A 83 -5.76 -0.92 -2.90
N VAL A 84 -5.37 -0.07 -1.96
CA VAL A 84 -5.62 -0.24 -0.53
C VAL A 84 -6.75 0.71 -0.17
N ASP A 85 -7.94 0.14 0.00
CA ASP A 85 -9.16 0.86 0.33
C ASP A 85 -9.72 0.37 1.66
N PRO A 86 -9.73 1.21 2.72
CA PRO A 86 -10.40 0.87 3.95
C PRO A 86 -11.86 0.53 3.68
N SER A 87 -12.40 -0.44 4.41
CA SER A 87 -13.85 -0.59 4.45
C SER A 87 -14.46 0.62 5.16
N SER A 88 -15.54 1.17 4.61
CA SER A 88 -16.34 2.19 5.30
C SER A 88 -16.78 1.64 6.67
N PRO A 89 -16.52 2.35 7.77
CA PRO A 89 -16.97 1.91 9.10
C PRO A 89 -18.50 1.92 9.23
N ILE A 90 -19.20 2.63 8.35
CA ILE A 90 -20.66 2.78 8.37
C ILE A 90 -21.33 1.75 7.46
N THR A 91 -20.84 1.58 6.23
CA THR A 91 -21.52 0.75 5.20
C THR A 91 -20.85 -0.61 5.00
N GLY A 92 -19.64 -0.82 5.54
CA GLY A 92 -18.87 -2.06 5.37
C GLY A 92 -18.36 -2.33 3.94
N GLY A 93 -18.70 -1.45 3.00
CA GLY A 93 -18.28 -1.51 1.59
C GLY A 93 -16.96 -0.78 1.33
N SER A 94 -16.41 -0.99 0.13
CA SER A 94 -15.28 -0.23 -0.42
C SER A 94 -15.65 1.24 -0.58
N ILE A 95 -14.77 2.17 -0.15
CA ILE A 95 -14.95 3.62 -0.32
C ILE A 95 -14.64 4.04 -1.77
N LEU A 96 -13.64 3.40 -2.39
CA LEU A 96 -13.24 3.69 -3.77
C LEU A 96 -14.17 3.06 -4.80
N GLY A 97 -14.73 1.88 -4.53
CA GLY A 97 -15.84 1.23 -5.25
C GLY A 97 -15.70 0.99 -6.75
N ASP A 98 -14.67 1.53 -7.40
CA ASP A 98 -14.77 1.89 -8.81
C ASP A 98 -13.55 1.45 -9.62
N LYS A 99 -13.79 0.49 -10.51
CA LYS A 99 -12.83 -0.04 -11.48
C LYS A 99 -12.67 0.87 -12.71
N THR A 100 -13.46 1.94 -12.84
CA THR A 100 -13.50 2.77 -14.06
C THR A 100 -12.41 3.85 -14.11
N ARG A 101 -11.58 3.99 -13.06
CA ARG A 101 -10.62 5.10 -12.94
C ARG A 101 -9.33 4.96 -13.77
N MET A 102 -9.11 3.82 -14.44
CA MET A 102 -7.91 3.51 -15.25
C MET A 102 -8.28 2.67 -16.49
N GLU A 103 -9.15 3.21 -17.34
CA GLU A 103 -9.77 2.50 -18.46
C GLU A 103 -8.75 1.96 -19.47
N ILE A 104 -7.78 2.78 -19.89
CA ILE A 104 -6.80 2.42 -20.92
C ILE A 104 -5.77 1.44 -20.36
N LEU A 105 -5.30 1.68 -19.13
CA LEU A 105 -4.33 0.79 -18.48
C LEU A 105 -4.94 -0.61 -18.25
N SER A 106 -6.22 -0.69 -17.87
CA SER A 106 -6.90 -1.97 -17.61
C SER A 106 -6.95 -2.91 -18.83
N GLN A 107 -6.91 -2.35 -20.03
CA GLN A 107 -6.94 -3.06 -21.31
C GLN A 107 -5.57 -3.58 -21.75
N GLN A 108 -4.48 -3.12 -21.13
CA GLN A 108 -3.14 -3.55 -21.50
C GLN A 108 -2.86 -4.99 -21.03
N GLU A 109 -2.27 -5.80 -21.90
CA GLU A 109 -1.91 -7.19 -21.57
C GLU A 109 -0.89 -7.29 -20.43
N ASN A 110 0.06 -6.34 -20.42
CA ASN A 110 1.11 -6.21 -19.41
C ASN A 110 0.69 -5.45 -18.15
N ALA A 111 -0.61 -5.09 -18.01
CA ALA A 111 -1.15 -4.49 -16.80
C ALA A 111 -2.07 -5.44 -16.04
N PHE A 112 -2.01 -5.43 -14.71
CA PHE A 112 -2.99 -6.11 -13.87
C PHE A 112 -3.49 -5.18 -12.78
N ILE A 113 -4.79 -4.94 -12.74
CA ILE A 113 -5.41 -4.03 -11.77
C ILE A 113 -6.28 -4.83 -10.82
N ARG A 114 -6.02 -4.72 -9.52
CA ARG A 114 -6.80 -5.33 -8.45
C ARG A 114 -7.31 -4.26 -7.48
N PRO A 115 -8.63 -4.03 -7.42
CA PRO A 115 -9.19 -3.19 -6.37
C PRO A 115 -9.07 -3.89 -5.01
N SER A 116 -9.06 -3.10 -3.94
CA SER A 116 -9.05 -3.60 -2.57
C SER A 116 -10.18 -4.60 -2.30
N PRO A 117 -9.94 -5.68 -1.55
CA PRO A 117 -11.00 -6.56 -1.09
C PRO A 117 -11.97 -5.82 -0.17
N SER A 118 -13.27 -6.00 -0.39
CA SER A 118 -14.32 -5.43 0.46
C SER A 118 -14.45 -6.20 1.78
N GLY A 119 -14.50 -5.49 2.91
CA GLY A 119 -14.93 -6.03 4.20
C GLY A 119 -13.82 -6.56 5.10
N GLY A 120 -13.34 -5.69 6.00
CA GLY A 120 -12.44 -6.00 7.12
C GLY A 120 -11.99 -4.73 7.83
N ALA A 121 -11.42 -4.85 9.03
CA ALA A 121 -10.67 -3.74 9.63
C ALA A 121 -9.48 -3.38 8.73
N LEU A 122 -8.99 -2.14 8.82
CA LEU A 122 -7.90 -1.60 7.99
C LEU A 122 -6.72 -2.58 7.83
N GLY A 123 -6.25 -3.19 8.93
CA GLY A 123 -5.14 -4.14 8.91
C GLY A 123 -5.38 -5.41 8.06
N GLY A 124 -6.62 -5.88 7.93
CA GLY A 124 -6.96 -7.03 7.09
C GLY A 124 -6.92 -6.71 5.59
N VAL A 125 -7.07 -5.44 5.21
CA VAL A 125 -6.93 -4.99 3.81
C VAL A 125 -5.46 -4.98 3.43
N ALA A 126 -4.60 -4.35 4.25
CA ALA A 126 -3.17 -4.29 3.98
C ALA A 126 -2.51 -5.68 3.94
N GLN A 127 -2.94 -6.63 4.78
CA GLN A 127 -2.45 -8.02 4.70
C GLN A 127 -2.71 -8.62 3.32
N LYS A 128 -3.97 -8.54 2.86
CA LYS A 128 -4.37 -9.13 1.57
C LYS A 128 -3.66 -8.46 0.40
N THR A 129 -3.47 -7.14 0.46
CA THR A 129 -2.70 -6.41 -0.54
C THR A 129 -1.26 -6.92 -0.59
N ARG A 130 -0.61 -7.07 0.57
CA ARG A 130 0.76 -7.58 0.64
C ARG A 130 0.90 -9.01 0.10
N GLU A 131 -0.05 -9.89 0.39
CA GLU A 131 -0.10 -11.24 -0.18
C GLU A 131 -0.34 -11.20 -1.70
N ALA A 132 -1.20 -10.30 -2.18
CA ALA A 132 -1.42 -10.08 -3.61
C ALA A 132 -0.16 -9.53 -4.31
N MET A 133 0.64 -8.68 -3.64
CA MET A 133 1.93 -8.22 -4.16
C MET A 133 2.86 -9.39 -4.44
N LEU A 134 3.01 -10.32 -3.49
CA LEU A 134 3.85 -11.51 -3.65
C LEU A 134 3.38 -12.38 -4.83
N LEU A 135 2.08 -12.56 -4.98
CA LEU A 135 1.51 -13.30 -6.12
C LEU A 135 1.78 -12.60 -7.46
N CYS A 136 1.69 -11.27 -7.52
CA CYS A 136 2.04 -10.50 -8.72
C CYS A 136 3.54 -10.62 -9.04
N GLU A 137 4.42 -10.53 -8.05
CA GLU A 137 5.86 -10.70 -8.26
C GLU A 137 6.17 -12.09 -8.82
N ALA A 138 5.61 -13.14 -8.23
CA ALA A 138 5.79 -14.52 -8.71
C ALA A 138 5.22 -14.74 -10.12
N ALA A 139 4.19 -13.98 -10.51
CA ALA A 139 3.63 -13.99 -11.86
C ALA A 139 4.44 -13.14 -12.88
N GLY A 140 5.58 -12.58 -12.47
CA GLY A 140 6.49 -11.85 -13.34
C GLY A 140 6.17 -10.37 -13.53
N TYR A 141 5.38 -9.77 -12.64
CA TYR A 141 5.24 -8.31 -12.60
C TYR A 141 6.43 -7.70 -11.87
N ASP A 142 7.15 -6.81 -12.55
CA ASP A 142 8.40 -6.20 -12.08
C ASP A 142 8.21 -4.77 -11.56
N VAL A 143 7.04 -4.18 -11.76
CA VAL A 143 6.61 -2.94 -11.11
C VAL A 143 5.26 -3.13 -10.43
N ILE A 144 5.22 -2.89 -9.12
CA ILE A 144 4.00 -2.99 -8.31
C ILE A 144 3.64 -1.62 -7.76
N LEU A 145 2.53 -1.05 -8.24
CA LEU A 145 1.98 0.22 -7.77
C LEU A 145 0.92 -0.06 -6.71
N VAL A 146 1.07 0.55 -5.53
CA VAL A 146 0.12 0.40 -4.42
C VAL A 146 -0.54 1.75 -4.12
N GLU A 147 -1.82 1.87 -4.45
CA GLU A 147 -2.58 3.12 -4.34
C GLU A 147 -3.30 3.23 -2.99
N THR A 148 -3.23 4.38 -2.32
CA THR A 148 -4.10 4.69 -1.16
C THR A 148 -5.32 5.52 -1.56
N VAL A 149 -6.36 5.52 -0.74
CA VAL A 149 -7.58 6.33 -0.98
C VAL A 149 -7.40 7.79 -0.57
N GLY A 150 -6.35 8.09 0.20
CA GLY A 150 -6.10 9.43 0.75
C GLY A 150 -7.04 9.82 1.90
N VAL A 151 -7.75 8.84 2.50
CA VAL A 151 -8.58 9.02 3.69
C VAL A 151 -8.22 7.99 4.75
N GLY A 152 -7.83 8.44 5.95
CA GLY A 152 -7.57 7.57 7.10
C GLY A 152 -6.08 7.45 7.49
N GLN A 153 -5.68 6.20 7.80
CA GLN A 153 -4.33 5.79 8.24
C GLN A 153 -3.69 4.77 7.27
N SER A 154 -4.26 4.61 6.07
CA SER A 154 -3.76 3.68 5.05
C SER A 154 -2.35 4.03 4.57
N GLU A 155 -1.94 5.29 4.70
CA GLU A 155 -0.64 5.78 4.24
C GLU A 155 0.52 5.10 4.97
N TYR A 156 0.42 4.94 6.30
CA TYR A 156 1.44 4.24 7.08
C TYR A 156 1.50 2.74 6.76
N GLU A 157 0.34 2.12 6.50
CA GLU A 157 0.32 0.71 6.11
C GLU A 157 0.93 0.49 4.74
N VAL A 158 0.64 1.38 3.77
CA VAL A 158 1.23 1.33 2.43
C VAL A 158 2.72 1.60 2.47
N ALA A 159 3.16 2.65 3.17
CA ALA A 159 4.59 2.93 3.35
C ALA A 159 5.34 1.74 3.98
N GLY A 160 4.70 1.03 4.92
CA GLY A 160 5.27 -0.15 5.58
C GLY A 160 5.35 -1.42 4.72
N MET A 161 4.97 -1.39 3.44
CA MET A 161 5.05 -2.55 2.54
C MET A 161 5.66 -2.26 1.16
N VAL A 162 6.07 -1.03 0.89
CA VAL A 162 6.64 -0.60 -0.41
C VAL A 162 8.10 -0.20 -0.27
N ASP A 163 8.82 -0.14 -1.38
CA ASP A 163 10.22 0.29 -1.41
C ASP A 163 10.35 1.80 -1.55
N PHE A 164 9.40 2.43 -2.24
CA PHE A 164 9.39 3.85 -2.53
C PHE A 164 7.99 4.42 -2.31
N PHE A 165 7.87 5.52 -1.58
CA PHE A 165 6.60 6.17 -1.26
C PHE A 165 6.50 7.56 -1.92
N LEU A 166 5.65 7.66 -2.94
CA LEU A 166 5.40 8.87 -3.72
C LEU A 166 4.13 9.58 -3.22
N VAL A 167 4.28 10.85 -2.85
CA VAL A 167 3.17 11.71 -2.46
C VAL A 167 2.81 12.66 -3.60
N LEU A 168 1.59 12.57 -4.12
CA LEU A 168 1.05 13.51 -5.10
C LEU A 168 0.48 14.75 -4.40
N MET A 169 0.80 15.93 -4.95
CA MET A 169 0.35 17.24 -4.45
C MET A 169 -0.36 18.04 -5.55
N LEU A 170 -1.27 18.92 -5.14
CA LEU A 170 -1.87 19.93 -6.03
C LEU A 170 -1.02 21.21 -6.05
N PRO A 171 -1.07 21.98 -7.16
CA PRO A 171 -0.58 23.36 -7.17
C PRO A 171 -1.38 24.20 -6.17
N ASN A 172 -0.75 25.18 -5.55
CA ASN A 172 -1.37 26.09 -4.57
C ASN A 172 -1.78 25.46 -3.23
N ALA A 173 -1.20 24.33 -2.83
CA ALA A 173 -1.38 23.74 -1.50
C ALA A 173 -0.70 24.55 -0.35
N GLY A 174 -0.41 25.85 -0.56
CA GLY A 174 0.44 26.68 0.30
C GLY A 174 -0.11 26.90 1.72
N ASP A 175 -1.44 27.01 1.88
CA ASP A 175 -2.12 27.03 3.19
C ASP A 175 -2.63 25.64 3.60
N GLU A 176 -2.55 24.65 2.71
CA GLU A 176 -3.01 23.27 2.92
C GLU A 176 -1.91 22.33 3.45
N LEU A 177 -0.88 22.87 4.10
CA LEU A 177 -0.01 22.08 4.99
C LEU A 177 -0.81 21.28 6.05
N GLN A 178 -2.07 21.67 6.29
CA GLN A 178 -3.03 20.93 7.11
C GLN A 178 -3.66 19.70 6.42
N GLY A 179 -3.73 19.66 5.08
CA GLY A 179 -4.37 18.60 4.30
C GLY A 179 -3.51 17.33 4.20
N ILE A 180 -2.19 17.49 4.07
CA ILE A 180 -1.24 16.38 4.22
C ILE A 180 -0.73 16.42 5.66
N LYS A 181 -1.18 15.47 6.48
CA LYS A 181 -0.73 15.31 7.85
C LYS A 181 0.81 15.32 7.88
N LYS A 182 1.42 16.10 8.78
CA LYS A 182 2.88 16.17 8.97
C LYS A 182 3.57 14.79 8.89
N GLY A 183 2.97 13.77 9.51
CA GLY A 183 3.51 12.40 9.50
C GLY A 183 3.48 11.67 8.15
N ILE A 184 2.73 12.13 7.14
CA ILE A 184 2.77 11.55 5.78
C ILE A 184 4.00 12.08 5.02
N LEU A 185 4.36 13.36 5.20
CA LEU A 185 5.55 13.93 4.57
C LEU A 185 6.83 13.28 5.09
N GLU A 186 6.83 12.84 6.35
CA GLU A 186 7.92 12.08 6.96
C GLU A 186 8.14 10.69 6.33
N LEU A 187 7.12 10.15 5.64
CA LEU A 187 7.19 8.87 4.93
C LEU A 187 7.60 9.04 3.45
N ALA A 188 7.65 10.26 2.93
CA ALA A 188 7.79 10.50 1.50
C ALA A 188 9.24 10.36 1.02
N ASP A 189 9.49 9.42 0.10
CA ASP A 189 10.75 9.35 -0.65
C ASP A 189 10.79 10.38 -1.79
N ALA A 190 9.62 10.81 -2.26
CA ALA A 190 9.48 11.96 -3.15
C ALA A 190 8.08 12.57 -3.10
N ILE A 191 8.00 13.82 -3.57
CA ILE A 191 6.77 14.54 -3.79
C ILE A 191 6.66 14.89 -5.27
N ALA A 192 5.51 14.61 -5.89
CA ALA A 192 5.20 15.07 -7.24
C ALA A 192 4.03 16.05 -7.22
N VAL A 193 4.30 17.31 -7.55
CA VAL A 193 3.28 18.34 -7.72
C VAL A 193 2.64 18.15 -9.09
N ASN A 194 1.47 17.52 -9.10
CA ASN A 194 0.71 17.20 -10.30
C ASN A 194 -0.05 18.44 -10.81
N LYS A 195 -0.69 18.33 -11.99
CA LYS A 195 -1.41 19.42 -12.67
C LYS A 195 -0.55 20.65 -12.94
N ALA A 196 0.75 20.45 -13.18
CA ALA A 196 1.69 21.50 -13.56
C ALA A 196 1.55 21.86 -15.06
N ASP A 197 0.33 22.14 -15.49
CA ASP A 197 -0.06 22.42 -16.88
C ASP A 197 -0.80 23.76 -17.00
N GLY A 198 -0.90 24.28 -18.22
CA GLY A 198 -1.60 25.54 -18.53
C GLY A 198 -1.29 26.69 -17.55
N SER A 199 -2.36 27.27 -16.98
CA SER A 199 -2.29 28.36 -16.01
C SER A 199 -1.75 27.96 -14.64
N ASN A 200 -1.67 26.66 -14.32
CA ASN A 200 -1.23 26.17 -13.02
C ASN A 200 0.29 26.04 -12.90
N ARG A 201 1.05 26.18 -14.01
CA ARG A 201 2.52 26.01 -14.03
C ARG A 201 3.24 26.88 -13.00
N ILE A 202 2.88 28.16 -12.89
CA ILE A 202 3.51 29.10 -11.97
C ILE A 202 3.24 28.69 -10.51
N LEU A 203 1.98 28.36 -10.20
CA LEU A 203 1.60 27.91 -8.86
C LEU A 203 2.29 26.60 -8.50
N ALA A 204 2.39 25.65 -9.44
CA ALA A 204 3.06 24.37 -9.22
C ALA A 204 4.55 24.57 -8.90
N GLN A 205 5.24 25.47 -9.61
CA GLN A 205 6.64 25.83 -9.33
C GLN A 205 6.80 26.48 -7.95
N GLN A 206 5.89 27.33 -7.53
CA GLN A 206 5.90 27.92 -6.19
C GLN A 206 5.71 26.85 -5.12
N THR A 207 4.75 25.94 -5.31
CA THR A 207 4.51 24.80 -4.43
C THR A 207 5.72 23.88 -4.35
N GLN A 208 6.36 23.56 -5.48
CA GLN A 208 7.58 22.76 -5.52
C GLN A 208 8.67 23.38 -4.63
N ARG A 209 8.98 24.66 -4.83
CA ARG A 209 10.01 25.35 -4.03
C ARG A 209 9.67 25.35 -2.54
N HIS A 210 8.40 25.54 -2.20
CA HIS A 210 7.94 25.50 -0.82
C HIS A 210 8.24 24.14 -0.17
N TYR A 211 7.88 23.03 -0.82
CA TYR A 211 8.14 21.69 -0.30
C TYR A 211 9.62 21.30 -0.32
N GLN A 212 10.40 21.75 -1.31
CA GLN A 212 11.86 21.55 -1.32
C GLN A 212 12.51 22.17 -0.08
N ASN A 213 12.11 23.40 0.27
CA ASN A 213 12.63 24.07 1.47
C ASN A 213 12.19 23.36 2.75
N ALA A 214 10.93 22.92 2.84
CA ALA A 214 10.41 22.22 4.01
C ALA A 214 11.12 20.87 4.25
N LEU A 215 11.30 20.08 3.19
CA LEU A 215 12.02 18.80 3.26
C LEU A 215 13.50 18.98 3.60
N GLY A 216 14.14 20.06 3.13
CA GLY A 216 15.51 20.39 3.49
C GLY A 216 15.74 20.62 4.99
N ILE A 217 14.70 21.04 5.72
CA ILE A 217 14.77 21.29 7.18
C ILE A 217 14.58 20.01 7.99
N LEU A 218 13.79 19.05 7.48
CA LEU A 218 13.36 17.86 8.22
C LEU A 218 14.41 16.74 8.27
N GLN A 219 15.51 16.84 7.53
CA GLN A 219 16.39 15.69 7.30
C GLN A 219 17.51 15.50 8.33
N HIS A 220 17.65 14.24 8.75
CA HIS A 220 18.84 13.64 9.36
C HIS A 220 19.45 12.59 8.41
N ASN A 221 20.77 12.38 8.51
CA ASN A 221 21.62 11.53 7.64
C ASN A 221 20.96 10.24 7.09
N SER A 222 20.41 10.35 5.88
CA SER A 222 19.80 9.27 5.09
C SER A 222 20.63 9.04 3.81
N PHE A 223 20.57 7.85 3.22
CA PHE A 223 21.19 7.56 1.91
C PHE A 223 20.47 8.26 0.74
N TRP A 224 19.23 8.71 0.96
CA TRP A 224 18.38 9.37 -0.02
C TRP A 224 17.86 10.70 0.51
N HIS A 225 17.86 11.71 -0.35
CA HIS A 225 17.27 13.02 -0.08
C HIS A 225 15.96 13.12 -0.86
N PRO A 226 14.79 13.13 -0.19
CA PRO A 226 13.51 13.29 -0.87
C PRO A 226 13.46 14.44 -1.87
N GLU A 227 13.08 14.11 -3.10
CA GLU A 227 13.02 15.07 -4.20
C GLU A 227 11.58 15.58 -4.40
N VAL A 228 11.45 16.84 -4.86
CA VAL A 228 10.17 17.41 -5.25
C VAL A 228 10.19 17.74 -6.73
N VAL A 229 9.31 17.11 -7.48
CA VAL A 229 9.23 17.22 -8.95
C VAL A 229 7.87 17.74 -9.39
N LEU A 230 7.80 18.33 -10.58
CA LEU A 230 6.56 18.75 -11.21
C LEU A 230 6.11 17.70 -12.21
N CYS A 231 4.81 17.43 -12.31
CA CYS A 231 4.26 16.62 -13.38
C CYS A 231 2.89 17.10 -13.86
N SER A 232 2.52 16.68 -15.06
CA SER A 232 1.14 16.73 -15.55
C SER A 232 0.75 15.34 -16.03
N ALA A 233 -0.04 14.63 -15.22
CA ALA A 233 -0.59 13.34 -15.62
C ALA A 233 -1.43 13.44 -16.90
N LEU A 234 -2.16 14.54 -17.07
CA LEU A 234 -3.06 14.74 -18.22
C LEU A 234 -2.28 14.98 -19.51
N GLU A 235 -1.22 15.79 -19.48
CA GLU A 235 -0.39 16.10 -20.65
C GLU A 235 0.80 15.13 -20.82
N ASN A 236 0.91 14.09 -19.98
CA ASN A 236 2.07 13.20 -19.88
C ASN A 236 3.41 13.94 -19.61
N GLY A 237 3.36 15.09 -18.95
CA GLY A 237 4.53 15.91 -18.64
C GLY A 237 5.33 15.36 -17.46
N ASN A 238 6.64 15.18 -17.66
CA ASN A 238 7.64 14.75 -16.65
C ASN A 238 7.38 13.38 -15.99
N ILE A 239 6.56 12.52 -16.61
CA ILE A 239 6.31 11.15 -16.12
C ILE A 239 7.58 10.30 -16.19
N ASP A 240 8.38 10.50 -17.23
CA ASP A 240 9.71 9.92 -17.43
C ASP A 240 10.71 10.38 -16.35
N THR A 241 10.65 11.66 -15.96
CA THR A 241 11.51 12.22 -14.92
C THR A 241 11.22 11.57 -13.56
N ILE A 242 9.93 11.35 -13.24
CA ILE A 242 9.53 10.63 -12.03
C ILE A 242 10.04 9.20 -12.05
N TRP A 243 9.92 8.51 -13.20
CA TRP A 243 10.44 7.14 -13.31
C TRP A 243 11.95 7.09 -13.10
N LYS A 244 12.70 8.00 -13.74
CA LYS A 244 14.16 8.10 -13.58
C LYS A 244 14.56 8.30 -12.11
N MET A 245 13.90 9.21 -11.41
CA MET A 245 14.11 9.44 -9.97
C MET A 245 13.90 8.16 -9.15
N ILE A 246 12.82 7.42 -9.42
CA ILE A 246 12.53 6.14 -8.75
C ILE A 246 13.60 5.08 -9.05
N THR A 247 14.09 5.00 -10.30
CA THR A 247 15.18 4.09 -10.65
C THR A 247 16.51 4.50 -9.99
N ASP A 248 16.79 5.80 -9.89
CA ASP A 248 17.98 6.33 -9.23
C ASP A 248 17.94 6.02 -7.71
N TYR A 249 16.77 6.13 -7.07
CA TYR A 249 16.55 5.67 -5.69
C TYR A 249 16.85 4.19 -5.54
N LYS A 250 16.26 3.35 -6.42
CA LYS A 250 16.44 1.90 -6.35
C LYS A 250 17.92 1.53 -6.42
N LEU A 251 18.66 2.09 -7.37
CA LEU A 251 20.09 1.83 -7.53
C LEU A 251 20.88 2.22 -6.26
N LYS A 252 20.72 3.45 -5.77
CA LYS A 252 21.42 3.91 -4.56
C LYS A 252 21.06 3.07 -3.33
N SER A 253 19.78 2.71 -3.18
CA SER A 253 19.33 1.87 -2.06
C SER A 253 19.95 0.47 -2.09
N GLN A 254 20.21 -0.07 -3.29
CA GLN A 254 20.88 -1.36 -3.45
C GLN A 254 22.38 -1.24 -3.17
N GLU A 255 23.04 -0.17 -3.63
CA GLU A 255 24.47 0.09 -3.38
C GLU A 255 24.81 0.15 -1.89
N VAL A 256 23.94 0.77 -1.07
CA VAL A 256 24.14 0.88 0.38
C VAL A 256 23.53 -0.29 1.17
N GLY A 257 22.96 -1.29 0.48
CA GLY A 257 22.30 -2.45 1.11
C GLY A 257 20.96 -2.12 1.82
N HIS A 258 20.41 -0.92 1.64
CA HIS A 258 19.14 -0.51 2.23
C HIS A 258 17.95 -1.29 1.67
N PHE A 259 17.93 -1.59 0.37
CA PHE A 259 16.78 -2.16 -0.33
C PHE A 259 16.26 -3.47 0.33
N GLU A 260 17.14 -4.47 0.45
CA GLU A 260 16.77 -5.76 1.06
C GLU A 260 16.62 -5.66 2.59
N HIS A 261 17.41 -4.80 3.23
CA HIS A 261 17.30 -4.57 4.67
C HIS A 261 15.93 -3.99 5.07
N ASN A 262 15.46 -2.99 4.32
CA ASN A 262 14.16 -2.37 4.54
C ASN A 262 13.03 -3.39 4.38
N ARG A 263 13.05 -4.19 3.31
CA ARG A 263 12.07 -5.28 3.12
C ARG A 263 12.10 -6.30 4.26
N ALA A 264 13.28 -6.66 4.76
CA ALA A 264 13.40 -7.57 5.91
C ALA A 264 12.79 -6.98 7.19
N ILE A 265 12.99 -5.68 7.46
CA ILE A 265 12.35 -4.97 8.56
C ILE A 265 10.82 -4.98 8.38
N GLN A 266 10.32 -4.60 7.21
CA GLN A 266 8.89 -4.63 6.90
C GLN A 266 8.29 -6.03 7.14
N ASN A 267 8.97 -7.09 6.70
CA ASN A 267 8.55 -8.47 6.93
C ASN A 267 8.46 -8.81 8.43
N LYS A 268 9.46 -8.40 9.21
CA LYS A 268 9.51 -8.60 10.66
C LYS A 268 8.38 -7.86 11.37
N GLU A 269 8.17 -6.59 11.04
CA GLU A 269 7.08 -5.79 11.61
C GLU A 269 5.72 -6.38 11.26
N TRP A 270 5.57 -6.84 10.01
CA TRP A 270 4.33 -7.48 9.56
C TRP A 270 4.03 -8.77 10.32
N MET A 271 5.04 -9.61 10.55
CA MET A 271 4.91 -10.82 11.37
C MET A 271 4.33 -10.49 12.75
N TRP A 272 4.85 -9.47 13.44
CA TRP A 272 4.34 -9.06 14.75
C TRP A 272 2.89 -8.56 14.70
N ARG A 273 2.50 -7.84 13.63
CA ARG A 273 1.10 -7.46 13.43
C ARG A 273 0.20 -8.68 13.29
N LEU A 274 0.63 -9.69 12.52
CA LEU A 274 -0.11 -10.94 12.35
C LEU A 274 -0.22 -11.73 13.66
N VAL A 275 0.82 -11.73 14.50
CA VAL A 275 0.75 -12.34 15.83
C VAL A 275 -0.40 -11.73 16.65
N HIS A 276 -0.51 -10.40 16.69
CA HIS A 276 -1.61 -9.74 17.40
C HIS A 276 -2.98 -10.09 16.82
N GLU A 277 -3.12 -10.16 15.49
CA GLU A 277 -4.37 -10.56 14.86
C GLU A 277 -4.75 -12.01 15.16
N LEU A 278 -3.77 -12.93 15.15
CA LEU A 278 -3.99 -14.33 15.45
C LEU A 278 -4.39 -14.55 16.92
N ILE A 279 -3.83 -13.76 17.84
CA ILE A 279 -4.23 -13.73 19.25
C ILE A 279 -5.69 -13.28 19.38
N ASP A 280 -6.08 -12.16 18.78
CA ASP A 280 -7.48 -11.69 18.78
C ASP A 280 -8.44 -12.72 18.19
N ARG A 281 -8.03 -13.37 17.10
CA ARG A 281 -8.81 -14.46 16.47
C ARG A 281 -8.97 -15.66 17.39
N ARG A 282 -7.92 -16.05 18.12
CA ARG A 282 -7.95 -17.16 19.08
C ARG A 282 -8.91 -16.85 20.23
N LEU A 283 -8.81 -15.66 20.83
CA LEU A 283 -9.73 -15.18 21.87
C LEU A 283 -11.19 -15.21 21.43
N LYS A 284 -11.47 -14.84 20.18
CA LYS A 284 -12.82 -14.85 19.62
C LYS A 284 -13.35 -16.25 19.36
N ARG A 285 -12.51 -17.25 19.08
CA ARG A 285 -12.94 -18.63 18.77
C ARG A 285 -13.22 -19.45 20.02
N ASP A 286 -12.39 -19.32 21.04
CA ASP A 286 -12.57 -20.05 22.29
C ASP A 286 -13.76 -19.49 23.08
N GLN A 287 -14.70 -20.36 23.47
CA GLN A 287 -15.91 -19.96 24.16
C GLN A 287 -15.60 -19.38 25.56
N ALA A 288 -14.71 -20.02 26.32
CA ALA A 288 -14.35 -19.57 27.66
C ALA A 288 -13.60 -18.24 27.62
N ALA A 289 -12.67 -18.08 26.67
CA ALA A 289 -11.96 -16.83 26.48
C ALA A 289 -12.91 -15.69 26.06
N ARG A 290 -13.90 -15.98 25.21
CA ARG A 290 -14.91 -14.99 24.79
C ARG A 290 -15.78 -14.53 25.96
N GLU A 291 -16.20 -15.45 26.82
CA GLU A 291 -16.97 -15.13 28.02
C GLU A 291 -16.16 -14.27 28.99
N LEU A 292 -14.89 -14.63 29.23
CA LEU A 292 -13.98 -13.82 30.04
C LEU A 292 -13.77 -12.41 29.45
N CYS A 293 -13.57 -12.30 28.13
CA CYS A 293 -13.44 -11.01 27.45
C CYS A 293 -14.66 -10.12 27.69
N ASN A 294 -15.87 -10.69 27.57
CA ASN A 294 -17.12 -9.95 27.78
C ASN A 294 -17.26 -9.48 29.24
N ASP A 295 -16.98 -10.35 30.22
CA ASP A 295 -17.02 -9.98 31.64
C ASP A 295 -16.02 -8.86 31.97
N MET A 296 -14.78 -8.97 31.48
CA MET A 296 -13.75 -7.95 31.70
C MET A 296 -14.11 -6.60 31.06
N GLN A 297 -14.66 -6.58 29.83
CA GLN A 297 -15.12 -5.34 29.20
C GLN A 297 -16.23 -4.66 30.01
N LEU A 298 -17.15 -5.46 30.58
CA LEU A 298 -18.25 -4.96 31.39
C LEU A 298 -17.76 -4.35 32.71
N LYS A 299 -16.77 -4.99 33.36
CA LYS A 299 -16.11 -4.46 34.57
C LYS A 299 -15.35 -3.16 34.29
N VAL A 300 -14.66 -3.06 33.16
CA VAL A 300 -13.94 -1.83 32.77
C VAL A 300 -14.92 -0.68 32.53
N THR A 301 -15.98 -0.91 31.76
CA THR A 301 -16.98 0.13 31.44
C THR A 301 -17.77 0.61 32.66
N ARG A 302 -17.92 -0.24 33.69
CA ARG A 302 -18.50 0.12 34.99
C ARG A 302 -17.50 0.75 35.98
N GLY A 303 -16.21 0.80 35.64
CA GLY A 303 -15.16 1.31 36.53
C GLY A 303 -14.81 0.36 37.69
N GLU A 304 -15.20 -0.91 37.63
CA GLU A 304 -14.94 -1.93 38.66
C GLU A 304 -13.49 -2.46 38.60
N THR A 305 -12.81 -2.31 37.45
CA THR A 305 -11.40 -2.62 37.26
C THR A 305 -10.75 -1.70 36.24
N THR A 306 -9.42 -1.64 36.22
CA THR A 306 -8.69 -0.84 35.24
C THR A 306 -8.55 -1.60 33.91
N PRO A 307 -8.45 -0.91 32.76
CA PRO A 307 -8.19 -1.54 31.47
C PRO A 307 -6.95 -2.45 31.48
N TYR A 308 -5.91 -2.06 32.24
CA TYR A 308 -4.66 -2.84 32.36
C TYR A 308 -4.90 -4.20 33.03
N ILE A 309 -5.58 -4.24 34.18
CA ILE A 309 -5.84 -5.50 34.91
C ILE A 309 -6.78 -6.41 34.12
N ALA A 310 -7.80 -5.84 33.47
CA ALA A 310 -8.69 -6.57 32.58
C ALA A 310 -7.92 -7.21 31.41
N ALA A 311 -7.07 -6.45 30.73
CA ALA A 311 -6.25 -6.96 29.63
C ALA A 311 -5.27 -8.05 30.10
N HIS A 312 -4.62 -7.87 31.25
CA HIS A 312 -3.70 -8.86 31.83
C HIS A 312 -4.39 -10.21 32.03
N ARG A 313 -5.58 -10.21 32.65
CA ARG A 313 -6.38 -11.43 32.87
C ARG A 313 -6.79 -12.11 31.56
N ILE A 314 -7.15 -11.33 30.53
CA ILE A 314 -7.47 -11.87 29.21
C ILE A 314 -6.25 -12.55 28.61
N VAL A 315 -5.07 -11.91 28.67
CA VAL A 315 -3.83 -12.47 28.10
C VAL A 315 -3.39 -13.73 28.85
N GLU A 316 -3.53 -13.79 30.17
CA GLU A 316 -3.22 -15.00 30.97
C GLU A 316 -4.13 -16.20 30.65
N SER A 317 -5.26 -15.98 29.99
CA SER A 317 -6.20 -17.05 29.62
C SER A 317 -5.88 -17.74 28.28
N ILE A 318 -4.88 -17.25 27.54
CA ILE A 318 -4.50 -17.69 26.19
C ILE A 318 -3.38 -18.74 26.26
#